data_AF-A0A2Y9IWI8-F1
#
_entry.id   AF-A0A2Y9IWI8-F1
#
_cell.length_a   1.000
_cell.length_b   1.000
_cell.length_c   1.000
_cell.angle_alpha   90.00
_cell.angle_beta   90.00
_cell.angle_gamma   90.00
#
_symmetry.space_group_name_H-M   'P 1'
#
loop_
_entity.id
_entity.type
_entity.pdbx_description
1 polymer ?
#
loop_
_entity_poly.entity_id
_entity_poly.type
_entity_poly.pdbx_seq_one_letter_code
_entity_poly.pdbx_strand_id
1 'polypeptide(L)'
;MEFPDLGAHCSEPSCQRLDFLPLKCDACSGIFCADHVAYAQHHCGSAYQKIFTNKCERSGCRQREMMKLTCERCGRNFCIKHRHPLDHDCSRDSHPTSRAGLAAISRAQGLASSTSSVPSPSRTLPSSTSPSRATTQSPSQTAPPVIALQNGLSEDEALQRALELSLAETKPQAPSSQEEEDLALAQALSASEAEYRRQQAQSRSLKPSNCSLC
;
A
#
# COMPACT_ATOMS: atom_id res chain seq x y z
N MET A 1 22.10 -12.56 -41.80
CA MET A 1 21.11 -12.11 -40.79
C MET A 1 21.74 -10.91 -40.11
N GLU A 2 21.27 -9.72 -40.45
CA GLU A 2 21.79 -8.44 -39.95
C GLU A 2 21.30 -8.28 -38.51
N PHE A 3 22.21 -8.13 -37.56
CA PHE A 3 21.87 -7.82 -36.17
C PHE A 3 21.51 -6.33 -36.11
N PRO A 4 20.27 -5.95 -35.75
CA PRO A 4 19.85 -4.55 -35.75
C PRO A 4 20.54 -3.80 -34.61
N ASP A 5 21.49 -2.94 -34.95
CA ASP A 5 22.00 -1.78 -34.20
C ASP A 5 21.74 -1.81 -32.67
N LEU A 6 22.33 -2.80 -31.98
CA LEU A 6 22.11 -3.02 -30.56
C LEU A 6 23.00 -2.06 -29.75
N GLY A 7 22.37 -1.13 -29.03
CA GLY A 7 23.04 -0.24 -28.09
C GLY A 7 22.80 1.23 -28.40
N ALA A 8 23.35 2.11 -27.57
CA ALA A 8 23.35 3.55 -27.86
C ALA A 8 24.70 4.17 -27.51
N HIS A 9 25.06 5.21 -28.24
CA HIS A 9 26.24 6.00 -27.95
C HIS A 9 26.02 6.89 -26.73
N CYS A 10 27.09 7.09 -25.96
CA CYS A 10 27.11 8.09 -24.92
C CYS A 10 26.86 9.49 -25.53
N SER A 11 26.02 10.29 -24.85
CA SER A 11 25.68 11.67 -25.26
C SER A 11 26.74 12.69 -24.84
N GLU A 12 27.78 12.27 -24.11
CA GLU A 12 28.90 13.12 -23.74
C GLU A 12 29.75 13.40 -24.99
N PRO A 13 29.97 14.67 -25.40
CA PRO A 13 30.63 14.99 -26.68
C PRO A 13 32.05 14.45 -26.81
N SER A 14 32.73 14.21 -25.68
CA SER A 14 34.07 13.63 -25.64
C SER A 14 34.07 12.10 -25.63
N CYS A 15 32.90 11.44 -25.48
CA CYS A 15 32.77 9.99 -25.39
C CYS A 15 31.85 9.44 -26.48
N GLN A 16 32.40 8.69 -27.43
CA GLN A 16 31.63 8.03 -28.48
C GLN A 16 31.40 6.53 -28.23
N ARG A 17 31.54 6.09 -26.98
CA ARG A 17 31.42 4.68 -26.61
C ARG A 17 29.99 4.19 -26.87
N LEU A 18 29.86 3.09 -27.61
CA LEU A 18 28.62 2.32 -27.71
C LEU A 18 28.46 1.47 -26.45
N ASP A 19 27.37 1.68 -25.74
CA ASP A 19 26.98 0.84 -24.62
C ASP A 19 25.76 0.00 -25.02
N PHE A 20 25.87 -1.31 -24.82
CA PHE A 20 24.78 -2.24 -25.11
C PHE A 20 23.67 -2.18 -24.05
N LEU A 21 23.97 -1.58 -22.88
CA LEU A 21 23.00 -1.19 -21.85
C LEU A 21 23.00 0.34 -21.70
N PRO A 22 22.28 1.06 -22.59
CA PRO A 22 22.21 2.52 -22.50
C PRO A 22 21.60 2.98 -21.17
N LEU A 23 22.36 3.76 -20.39
CA LEU A 23 21.92 4.30 -19.11
C LEU A 23 21.32 5.68 -19.31
N LYS A 24 20.06 5.85 -18.91
CA LYS A 24 19.35 7.13 -19.02
C LYS A 24 19.49 7.94 -17.73
N CYS A 25 19.96 9.18 -17.85
CA CYS A 25 19.95 10.15 -16.75
C CYS A 25 18.50 10.51 -16.40
N ASP A 26 18.10 10.35 -15.15
CA ASP A 26 16.76 10.66 -14.64
C ASP A 26 16.48 12.18 -14.56
N ALA A 27 17.53 13.01 -14.52
CA ALA A 27 17.40 14.47 -14.47
C ALA A 27 17.31 15.12 -15.86
N CYS A 28 18.24 14.82 -16.78
CA CYS A 28 18.29 15.45 -18.11
C CYS A 28 17.80 14.54 -19.25
N SER A 29 17.43 13.28 -18.97
CA SER A 29 16.96 12.29 -19.95
C SER A 29 17.97 11.87 -21.04
N GLY A 30 19.20 12.37 -20.99
CA GLY A 30 20.30 11.97 -21.88
C GLY A 30 20.76 10.53 -21.63
N ILE A 31 21.34 9.91 -22.67
CA ILE A 31 21.85 8.53 -22.61
C ILE A 31 23.37 8.58 -22.44
N PHE A 32 23.90 7.87 -21.45
CA PHE A 32 25.32 7.86 -21.13
C PHE A 32 25.82 6.42 -20.89
N CYS A 33 27.12 6.21 -21.04
CA CYS A 33 27.76 4.95 -20.65
C CYS A 33 27.97 4.90 -19.13
N ALA A 34 28.36 3.74 -18.61
CA ALA A 34 28.63 3.54 -17.18
C ALA A 34 29.58 4.60 -16.56
N ASP A 35 30.56 5.07 -17.35
CA ASP A 35 31.56 6.05 -16.91
C ASP A 35 31.10 7.50 -16.92
N HIS A 36 29.96 7.83 -17.56
CA HIS A 36 29.48 9.21 -17.73
C HIS A 36 28.04 9.44 -17.23
N VAL A 37 27.36 8.40 -16.72
CA VAL A 37 25.98 8.49 -16.21
C VAL A 37 25.87 9.35 -14.95
N ALA A 38 26.93 9.51 -14.16
CA ALA A 38 26.88 10.34 -12.96
C ALA A 38 26.72 11.82 -13.33
N TYR A 39 25.88 12.55 -12.59
CA TYR A 39 25.55 13.95 -12.89
C TYR A 39 26.77 14.88 -13.02
N ALA A 40 27.82 14.61 -12.24
CA ALA A 40 29.05 15.41 -12.26
C ALA A 40 29.88 15.22 -13.54
N GLN A 41 29.80 14.06 -14.18
CA GLN A 41 30.64 13.70 -15.32
C GLN A 41 30.11 14.29 -16.63
N HIS A 42 28.79 14.42 -16.77
CA HIS A 42 28.15 15.03 -17.94
C HIS A 42 27.58 16.43 -17.68
N HIS A 43 28.03 17.10 -16.61
CA HIS A 43 27.62 18.46 -16.23
C HIS A 43 26.10 18.67 -16.28
N CYS A 44 25.37 17.81 -15.58
CA CYS A 44 23.91 17.77 -15.68
C CYS A 44 23.24 19.08 -15.23
N GLY A 45 22.72 19.86 -16.18
CA GLY A 45 22.04 21.13 -15.89
C GLY A 45 20.76 20.98 -15.05
N SER A 46 20.19 19.77 -14.98
CA SER A 46 18.98 19.47 -14.22
C SER A 46 19.23 18.74 -12.90
N ALA A 47 20.49 18.51 -12.50
CA ALA A 47 20.84 17.75 -11.28
C ALA A 47 20.19 18.31 -9.99
N TYR A 48 19.90 19.61 -9.95
CA TYR A 48 19.35 20.31 -8.79
C TYR A 48 17.89 20.72 -8.95
N GLN A 49 17.14 20.12 -9.89
CA GLN A 49 15.70 20.37 -9.95
C GLN A 49 15.00 19.91 -8.65
N LYS A 50 14.01 20.68 -8.23
CA LYS A 50 13.25 20.42 -6.99
C LYS A 50 12.42 19.14 -7.20
N ILE A 51 12.91 18.01 -6.73
CA ILE A 51 12.21 16.71 -6.75
C ILE A 51 10.90 16.72 -5.93
N PHE A 52 10.83 17.50 -4.85
CA PHE A 52 9.62 17.63 -4.01
C PHE A 52 8.82 18.87 -4.40
N THR A 53 8.03 18.80 -5.48
CA THR A 53 7.20 19.92 -5.95
C THR A 53 5.76 19.85 -5.47
N ASN A 54 5.22 18.66 -5.21
CA ASN A 54 3.79 18.46 -4.95
C ASN A 54 3.44 18.83 -3.51
N LYS A 55 2.92 20.04 -3.31
CA LYS A 55 2.51 20.56 -2.00
C LYS A 55 1.19 19.92 -1.55
N CYS A 56 1.13 19.53 -0.28
CA CYS A 56 -0.13 19.15 0.36
C CYS A 56 -1.07 20.36 0.53
N GLU A 57 -2.33 20.19 0.15
CA GLU A 57 -3.40 21.19 0.24
C GLU A 57 -4.17 21.15 1.57
N ARG A 58 -3.90 20.18 2.44
CA ARG A 58 -4.49 20.15 3.78
C ARG A 58 -3.99 21.33 4.61
N SER A 59 -4.93 21.95 5.34
CA SER A 59 -4.67 23.02 6.28
C SER A 59 -3.57 22.61 7.30
N GLY A 60 -2.59 23.50 7.51
CA GLY A 60 -1.46 23.25 8.42
C GLY A 60 -0.41 22.23 7.95
N CYS A 61 -0.57 21.60 6.79
CA CYS A 61 0.45 20.69 6.25
C CYS A 61 1.49 21.43 5.40
N ARG A 62 2.78 21.19 5.69
CA ARG A 62 3.91 21.71 4.90
C ARG A 62 4.64 20.63 4.08
N GLN A 63 4.14 19.40 4.10
CA GLN A 63 4.76 18.29 3.39
C GLN A 63 4.68 18.50 1.88
N ARG A 64 5.80 18.21 1.21
CA ARG A 64 5.92 18.18 -0.25
C ARG A 64 6.32 16.76 -0.65
N GLU A 65 5.66 16.24 -1.67
CA GLU A 65 5.85 14.88 -2.14
C GLU A 65 6.48 14.88 -3.53
N MET A 66 7.22 13.82 -3.86
CA MET A 66 7.84 13.67 -5.18
C MET A 66 6.78 13.42 -6.26
N MET A 67 5.76 12.60 -5.94
CA MET A 67 4.63 12.35 -6.82
C MET A 67 3.37 13.11 -6.38
N LYS A 68 2.49 13.37 -7.34
CA LYS A 68 1.21 14.00 -7.09
C LYS A 68 0.19 12.97 -6.60
N LEU A 69 -0.22 13.06 -5.33
CA LEU A 69 -1.30 12.22 -4.78
C LEU A 69 -2.60 13.01 -4.76
N THR A 70 -3.38 12.84 -5.83
CA THR A 70 -4.66 13.53 -6.00
C THR A 70 -5.77 12.69 -5.35
N CYS A 71 -6.63 13.31 -4.54
CA CYS A 71 -7.82 12.64 -4.03
C CYS A 71 -8.82 12.41 -5.17
N GLU A 72 -9.28 11.18 -5.38
CA GLU A 72 -10.27 10.83 -6.42
C GLU A 72 -11.64 11.49 -6.18
N ARG A 73 -11.94 11.79 -4.91
CA ARG A 73 -13.10 12.56 -4.50
C ARG A 73 -12.83 14.04 -4.74
N CYS A 74 -12.16 14.78 -3.86
CA CYS A 74 -12.12 16.24 -4.01
C CYS A 74 -11.22 16.78 -5.15
N GLY A 75 -10.38 15.96 -5.79
CA GLY A 75 -9.48 16.39 -6.86
C GLY A 75 -8.27 17.20 -6.39
N ARG A 76 -8.09 17.37 -5.08
CA ARG A 76 -7.01 18.14 -4.45
C ARG A 76 -5.82 17.24 -4.08
N ASN A 77 -4.66 17.86 -3.90
CA ASN A 77 -3.39 17.17 -3.66
C ASN A 77 -3.05 17.06 -2.20
N PHE A 78 -2.66 15.87 -1.79
CA PHE A 78 -2.24 15.62 -0.41
C PHE A 78 -0.92 14.86 -0.39
N CYS A 79 -0.20 14.88 0.73
CA CYS A 79 0.96 14.01 0.89
C CYS A 79 0.54 12.59 1.28
N ILE A 80 1.47 11.64 1.37
CA ILE A 80 1.17 10.23 1.68
C ILE A 80 0.34 10.09 2.96
N LYS A 81 0.67 10.88 4.00
CA LYS A 81 -0.05 10.89 5.28
C LYS A 81 -1.50 11.38 5.18
N HIS A 82 -1.87 12.08 4.11
CA HIS A 82 -3.19 12.71 3.93
C HIS A 82 -3.88 12.30 2.64
N ARG A 83 -3.43 11.20 2.02
CA ARG A 83 -4.00 10.68 0.78
C ARG A 83 -5.43 10.19 0.97
N HIS A 84 -5.76 9.66 2.14
CA HIS A 84 -7.09 9.10 2.39
C HIS A 84 -8.13 10.22 2.58
N PRO A 85 -9.38 10.05 2.10
CA PRO A 85 -10.46 11.03 2.29
C PRO A 85 -10.78 11.39 3.74
N LEU A 86 -10.42 10.54 4.70
CA LEU A 86 -10.63 10.79 6.14
C LEU A 86 -9.50 11.63 6.77
N ASP A 87 -8.33 11.72 6.13
CA ASP A 87 -7.16 12.43 6.65
C ASP A 87 -7.10 13.89 6.18
N HIS A 88 -8.11 14.35 5.45
CA HIS A 88 -8.22 15.73 4.99
C HIS A 88 -9.67 16.18 4.92
N ASP A 89 -9.89 17.49 4.89
CA ASP A 89 -11.20 18.10 4.72
C ASP A 89 -11.70 17.89 3.26
N CYS A 90 -12.21 16.69 2.97
CA CYS A 90 -12.59 16.29 1.62
C CYS A 90 -13.90 16.95 1.17
N SER A 91 -13.82 18.10 0.50
CA SER A 91 -14.99 18.91 0.08
C SER A 91 -15.84 18.34 -1.08
N ARG A 92 -15.64 17.08 -1.49
CA ARG A 92 -16.66 16.36 -2.27
C ARG A 92 -17.61 15.67 -1.28
N ASP A 93 -18.43 16.46 -0.61
CA ASP A 93 -19.65 16.00 0.02
C ASP A 93 -20.53 15.45 -1.12
N SER A 94 -20.83 14.16 -1.20
CA SER A 94 -21.62 13.45 -0.21
C SER A 94 -21.13 12.01 -0.07
N HIS A 95 -20.93 11.54 1.17
CA HIS A 95 -21.47 10.21 1.48
C HIS A 95 -22.93 10.21 0.97
N PRO A 96 -23.39 9.26 0.15
CA PRO A 96 -24.82 9.06 0.00
C PRO A 96 -25.34 8.44 1.30
N THR A 97 -25.23 9.14 2.42
CA THR A 97 -26.17 8.93 3.52
C THR A 97 -27.47 9.48 2.99
N SER A 98 -28.27 8.58 2.43
CA SER A 98 -29.65 8.86 2.05
C SER A 98 -30.35 9.58 3.20
N ARG A 99 -31.51 10.16 2.96
CA ARG A 99 -32.35 10.71 4.03
C ARG A 99 -32.52 9.72 5.20
N ALA A 100 -32.47 8.41 4.93
CA ALA A 100 -32.44 7.36 5.95
C ALA A 100 -31.11 7.26 6.72
N GLY A 101 -29.96 7.44 6.06
CA GLY A 101 -28.64 7.49 6.70
C GLY A 101 -28.48 8.68 7.64
N LEU A 102 -28.94 9.86 7.22
CA LEU A 102 -28.98 11.04 8.10
C LEU A 102 -29.92 10.80 9.30
N ALA A 103 -31.11 10.24 9.07
CA ALA A 103 -32.05 9.91 10.15
C ALA A 103 -31.51 8.87 11.13
N ALA A 104 -30.72 7.88 10.68
CA ALA A 104 -30.11 6.88 11.55
C ALA A 104 -29.04 7.50 12.47
N ILE A 105 -28.22 8.41 11.95
CA ILE A 105 -27.20 9.11 12.74
C ILE A 105 -27.83 10.06 13.75
N SER A 106 -28.89 10.79 13.37
CA SER A 106 -29.63 11.66 14.31
C SER A 106 -30.29 10.87 15.44
N ARG A 107 -30.77 9.65 15.17
CA ARG A 107 -31.29 8.75 16.21
C ARG A 107 -30.17 8.22 17.12
N ALA A 108 -28.99 7.91 16.57
CA ALA A 108 -27.85 7.41 17.32
C ALA A 108 -27.18 8.46 18.22
N GLN A 109 -27.27 9.75 17.86
CA GLN A 109 -26.66 10.85 18.63
C GLN A 109 -27.55 11.42 19.74
N GLY A 110 -28.77 10.92 19.93
CA GLY A 110 -29.60 11.25 21.10
C GLY A 110 -30.00 12.73 21.26
N LEU A 111 -29.83 13.58 20.24
CA LEU A 111 -30.35 14.95 20.25
C LEU A 111 -31.82 14.94 19.83
N ALA A 112 -32.69 14.69 20.80
CA ALA A 112 -34.12 14.94 20.67
C ALA A 112 -34.36 16.44 20.53
N SER A 113 -34.58 16.91 19.30
CA SER A 113 -35.20 18.22 19.08
C SER A 113 -36.71 18.08 19.32
N SER A 114 -37.12 18.48 20.52
CA SER A 114 -38.49 18.67 20.95
C SER A 114 -39.22 19.64 20.02
N THR A 115 -40.24 19.19 19.29
CA THR A 115 -41.40 20.03 18.96
C THR A 115 -42.66 19.16 18.94
N SER A 116 -43.69 19.73 19.53
CA SER A 116 -44.94 19.15 20.00
C SER A 116 -46.06 19.15 18.95
N SER A 117 -47.06 18.28 19.20
CA SER A 117 -48.48 18.35 18.78
C SER A 117 -48.76 18.10 17.28
N VAL A 118 -49.57 17.12 16.86
CA VAL A 118 -51.01 16.86 17.13
C VAL A 118 -51.45 15.47 16.59
N PRO A 119 -52.66 14.95 16.93
CA PRO A 119 -52.95 13.51 17.04
C PRO A 119 -53.63 12.85 15.83
N SER A 120 -53.56 11.51 15.82
CA SER A 120 -54.31 10.59 14.96
C SER A 120 -55.82 10.72 15.07
N PRO A 121 -56.55 10.32 14.01
CA PRO A 121 -57.77 9.54 14.21
C PRO A 121 -57.83 8.28 13.33
N SER A 122 -58.27 7.18 13.95
CA SER A 122 -58.70 5.94 13.31
C SER A 122 -60.11 6.08 12.75
N ARG A 123 -60.36 5.78 11.46
CA ARG A 123 -61.70 5.36 10.94
C ARG A 123 -61.58 4.44 9.71
N THR A 124 -61.95 3.17 9.92
CA THR A 124 -62.71 2.20 9.08
C THR A 124 -62.86 2.37 7.53
N LEU A 125 -62.33 1.37 6.77
CA LEU A 125 -62.84 0.54 5.61
C LEU A 125 -63.81 1.11 4.52
N PRO A 126 -63.99 0.51 3.30
CA PRO A 126 -63.36 -0.66 2.62
C PRO A 126 -63.04 -0.49 1.08
N SER A 127 -62.59 -1.60 0.45
CA SER A 127 -62.89 -2.07 -0.93
C SER A 127 -61.81 -2.00 -2.04
N SER A 128 -61.22 -3.19 -2.27
CA SER A 128 -61.09 -3.95 -3.54
C SER A 128 -60.61 -3.27 -4.83
N THR A 129 -59.49 -3.76 -5.36
CA THR A 129 -59.40 -4.40 -6.69
C THR A 129 -58.11 -5.21 -6.81
N SER A 130 -58.23 -6.52 -6.98
CA SER A 130 -57.20 -7.37 -7.60
C SER A 130 -57.15 -7.11 -9.12
N PRO A 131 -56.06 -7.50 -9.79
CA PRO A 131 -56.18 -8.70 -10.61
C PRO A 131 -54.98 -9.67 -10.50
N SER A 132 -55.28 -10.91 -10.81
CA SER A 132 -54.47 -12.12 -10.72
C SER A 132 -53.52 -12.34 -11.90
N ARG A 133 -52.68 -13.38 -11.73
CA ARG A 133 -52.04 -14.29 -12.73
C ARG A 133 -50.62 -13.86 -13.16
N ALA A 134 -49.59 -14.71 -13.24
CA ALA A 134 -49.53 -16.16 -13.39
C ALA A 134 -48.18 -16.74 -12.89
N THR A 135 -48.21 -18.00 -12.47
CA THR A 135 -47.06 -18.92 -12.31
C THR A 135 -46.70 -19.55 -13.66
N THR A 136 -45.42 -19.56 -14.05
CA THR A 136 -44.83 -20.58 -14.95
C THR A 136 -43.31 -20.69 -14.71
N GLN A 137 -42.82 -21.92 -14.83
CA GLN A 137 -41.46 -22.42 -14.55
C GLN A 137 -40.44 -22.10 -15.68
N SER A 138 -39.15 -22.27 -15.33
CA SER A 138 -37.83 -22.24 -16.02
C SER A 138 -37.73 -22.93 -17.41
N PRO A 139 -36.63 -22.92 -18.25
CA PRO A 139 -35.14 -22.85 -17.99
C PRO A 139 -34.31 -21.94 -18.99
N SER A 140 -33.02 -21.56 -18.84
CA SER A 140 -31.76 -22.35 -19.04
C SER A 140 -30.49 -21.43 -19.02
N GLN A 141 -29.43 -21.81 -18.28
CA GLN A 141 -27.96 -21.82 -18.54
C GLN A 141 -27.19 -20.50 -18.90
N THR A 142 -25.99 -20.15 -18.38
CA THR A 142 -24.81 -20.97 -17.97
C THR A 142 -23.79 -20.14 -17.14
N ALA A 143 -23.30 -20.66 -16.00
CA ALA A 143 -21.95 -20.45 -15.42
C ALA A 143 -21.72 -21.43 -14.22
N PRO A 144 -20.48 -21.89 -13.92
CA PRO A 144 -20.17 -23.16 -13.24
C PRO A 144 -20.21 -23.11 -11.68
N PRO A 145 -20.12 -24.25 -10.97
CA PRO A 145 -20.49 -24.35 -9.55
C PRO A 145 -19.32 -23.99 -8.63
N VAL A 146 -19.55 -23.08 -7.69
CA VAL A 146 -18.77 -23.07 -6.44
C VAL A 146 -19.44 -24.07 -5.51
N ILE A 147 -18.70 -25.13 -5.18
CA ILE A 147 -19.14 -26.18 -4.27
C ILE A 147 -19.53 -25.55 -2.94
N ALA A 148 -20.77 -25.75 -2.54
CA ALA A 148 -21.26 -25.44 -1.21
C ALA A 148 -20.57 -26.37 -0.20
N LEU A 149 -19.55 -25.89 0.53
CA LEU A 149 -19.25 -26.44 1.84
C LEU A 149 -20.11 -25.71 2.87
N GLN A 150 -21.24 -26.35 3.18
CA GLN A 150 -21.99 -26.12 4.41
C GLN A 150 -21.11 -26.54 5.59
N ASN A 151 -20.32 -25.63 6.14
CA ASN A 151 -19.82 -25.79 7.50
C ASN A 151 -20.69 -24.90 8.40
N GLY A 152 -21.78 -25.49 8.88
CA GLY A 152 -22.66 -24.90 9.90
C GLY A 152 -22.00 -24.90 11.27
N LEU A 153 -20.80 -24.34 11.37
CA LEU A 153 -20.15 -24.00 12.63
C LEU A 153 -20.39 -22.51 12.85
N SER A 154 -20.85 -22.12 14.02
CA SER A 154 -20.92 -20.70 14.38
C SER A 154 -19.50 -20.11 14.33
N GLU A 155 -19.39 -18.81 14.04
CA GLU A 155 -18.11 -18.10 13.92
C GLU A 155 -17.20 -18.35 15.13
N ASP A 156 -17.78 -18.43 16.32
CA ASP A 156 -17.10 -18.73 17.58
C ASP A 156 -16.54 -20.16 17.64
N GLU A 157 -17.28 -21.15 17.12
CA GLU A 157 -16.84 -22.55 17.07
C GLU A 157 -15.72 -22.75 16.02
N ALA A 158 -15.75 -21.99 14.93
CA ALA A 158 -14.66 -21.97 13.96
C ALA A 158 -13.39 -21.33 14.53
N LEU A 159 -13.54 -20.26 15.30
CA LEU A 159 -12.42 -19.53 15.93
C LEU A 159 -11.79 -20.36 17.05
N GLN A 160 -12.61 -21.05 17.84
CA GLN A 160 -12.14 -21.93 18.89
C GLN A 160 -11.42 -23.16 18.33
N ARG A 161 -11.91 -23.76 17.23
CA ARG A 161 -11.17 -24.81 16.51
C ARG A 161 -9.88 -24.29 15.88
N ALA A 162 -9.86 -23.08 15.34
CA ALA A 162 -8.64 -22.50 14.77
C ALA A 162 -7.56 -22.28 15.84
N LEU A 163 -7.95 -21.77 17.02
CA LEU A 163 -7.06 -21.63 18.17
C LEU A 163 -6.58 -22.99 18.70
N GLU A 164 -7.46 -24.00 18.76
CA GLU A 164 -7.09 -25.36 19.13
C GLU A 164 -6.11 -25.99 18.12
N LEU A 165 -6.29 -25.76 16.82
CA LEU A 165 -5.35 -26.20 15.78
C LEU A 165 -4.01 -25.49 15.89
N SER A 166 -4.02 -24.17 16.13
CA SER A 166 -2.79 -23.40 16.38
C SER A 166 -2.06 -23.84 17.65
N LEU A 167 -2.78 -24.22 18.70
CA LEU A 167 -2.18 -24.74 19.94
C LEU A 167 -1.71 -26.20 19.79
N ALA A 168 -2.40 -27.01 18.99
CA ALA A 168 -1.98 -28.37 18.67
C ALA A 168 -0.71 -28.40 17.80
N GLU A 169 -0.48 -27.39 16.96
CA GLU A 169 0.79 -27.16 16.25
C GLU A 169 1.96 -26.82 17.18
N THR A 170 1.71 -26.53 18.47
CA THR A 170 2.77 -26.24 19.47
C THR A 170 3.07 -27.41 20.42
N LYS A 171 2.59 -28.63 20.13
CA LYS A 171 2.92 -29.82 20.91
C LYS A 171 4.18 -30.50 20.33
N PRO A 172 5.20 -30.85 21.14
CA PRO A 172 6.52 -31.24 20.63
C PRO A 172 6.46 -32.55 19.86
N GLN A 173 6.30 -32.45 18.54
CA GLN A 173 6.81 -33.43 17.59
C GLN A 173 8.31 -33.18 17.45
N ALA A 174 9.07 -34.27 17.36
CA ALA A 174 10.51 -34.29 17.19
C ALA A 174 11.01 -33.17 16.26
N PRO A 175 12.18 -32.55 16.54
CA PRO A 175 12.64 -31.36 15.83
C PRO A 175 12.52 -31.63 14.33
N SER A 176 11.67 -30.84 13.67
CA SER A 176 11.59 -30.82 12.23
C SER A 176 13.00 -30.55 11.71
N SER A 177 13.44 -31.26 10.68
CA SER A 177 14.74 -31.02 10.04
C SER A 177 14.93 -29.54 9.71
N GLN A 178 13.82 -28.85 9.42
CA GLN A 178 13.80 -27.43 9.10
C GLN A 178 14.15 -26.52 10.30
N GLU A 179 13.76 -26.88 11.52
CA GLU A 179 14.13 -26.11 12.72
C GLU A 179 15.62 -26.28 13.05
N GLU A 180 16.18 -27.47 12.79
CA GLU A 180 17.62 -27.73 12.93
C GLU A 180 18.44 -26.96 11.88
N GLU A 181 17.97 -26.90 10.64
CA GLU A 181 18.58 -26.10 9.57
C GLU A 181 18.54 -24.59 9.90
N ASP A 182 17.40 -24.10 10.40
CA ASP A 182 17.24 -22.69 10.80
C ASP A 182 18.15 -22.34 12.00
N LEU A 183 18.25 -23.24 12.99
CA LEU A 183 19.17 -23.07 14.12
C LEU A 183 20.64 -23.11 13.68
N ALA A 184 21.01 -24.01 12.76
CA ALA A 184 22.35 -24.08 12.21
C ALA A 184 22.71 -22.81 11.44
N LEU A 185 21.78 -22.27 10.66
CA LEU A 185 21.96 -21.01 9.94
C LEU A 185 22.12 -19.82 10.92
N ALA A 186 21.30 -19.76 11.97
CA ALA A 186 21.38 -18.72 12.99
C ALA A 186 22.72 -18.74 13.74
N GLN A 187 23.24 -19.94 14.05
CA GLN A 187 24.55 -20.11 14.67
C GLN A 187 25.69 -19.68 13.74
N ALA A 188 25.62 -20.03 12.45
CA ALA A 188 26.62 -19.65 11.45
C ALA A 188 26.71 -18.12 11.28
N LEU A 189 25.57 -17.44 11.15
CA LEU A 189 25.51 -15.97 11.04
C LEU A 189 26.08 -15.30 12.30
N SER A 190 25.75 -15.82 13.47
CA SER A 190 26.24 -15.30 14.75
C SER A 190 27.76 -15.45 14.88
N ALA A 191 28.31 -16.58 14.44
CA ALA A 191 29.75 -16.82 14.44
C ALA A 191 30.47 -15.85 13.48
N SER A 192 29.96 -15.70 12.24
CA SER A 192 30.52 -14.77 11.26
C SER A 192 30.46 -13.30 11.73
N GLU A 193 29.37 -12.87 12.40
CA GLU A 193 29.29 -11.52 12.96
C GLU A 193 30.33 -11.30 14.06
N ALA A 194 30.53 -12.29 14.93
CA ALA A 194 31.53 -12.21 15.99
C ALA A 194 32.96 -12.14 15.44
N GLU A 195 33.26 -12.91 14.39
CA GLU A 195 34.56 -12.84 13.69
C GLU A 195 34.77 -11.50 13.01
N TYR A 196 33.76 -10.98 12.31
CA TYR A 196 33.81 -9.67 11.68
C TYR A 196 34.07 -8.56 12.71
N ARG A 197 33.37 -8.59 13.86
CA ARG A 197 33.61 -7.65 14.97
C ARG A 197 35.03 -7.73 15.51
N ARG A 198 35.59 -8.94 15.65
CA ARG A 198 36.98 -9.13 16.11
C ARG A 198 37.99 -8.56 15.12
N GLN A 199 37.81 -8.81 13.81
CA GLN A 199 38.65 -8.24 12.77
C GLN A 199 38.57 -6.71 12.75
N GLN A 200 37.37 -6.15 12.92
CA GLN A 200 37.18 -4.71 12.99
C GLN A 200 37.90 -4.11 14.21
N ALA A 201 37.81 -4.75 15.39
CA ALA A 201 38.54 -4.33 16.58
C ALA A 201 40.07 -4.38 16.40
N GLN A 202 40.60 -5.46 15.80
CA GLN A 202 42.02 -5.59 15.49
C GLN A 202 42.50 -4.55 14.48
N SER A 203 41.71 -4.28 13.42
CA SER A 203 42.02 -3.23 12.45
C SER A 203 42.04 -1.82 13.05
N ARG A 204 41.23 -1.57 14.10
CA ARG A 204 41.26 -0.33 14.86
C ARG A 204 42.47 -0.23 15.79
N SER A 205 42.93 -1.37 16.34
CA SER A 205 44.12 -1.42 17.20
C SER A 205 45.44 -1.33 16.43
N LEU A 206 45.47 -1.70 15.15
CA LEU A 206 46.68 -1.71 14.31
C LEU A 206 46.95 -0.38 13.58
N LYS A 207 46.09 0.64 13.73
CA LYS A 207 46.39 1.98 13.22
C LYS A 207 47.34 2.69 14.21
N PRO A 208 48.60 2.97 13.86
CA PRO A 208 49.50 3.70 14.73
C PRO A 208 48.98 5.14 14.89
N SER A 209 48.73 5.54 16.13
CA SER A 209 48.45 6.93 16.50
C SER A 209 49.74 7.75 16.36
N ASN A 210 50.05 8.19 15.14
CA ASN A 210 51.09 9.19 14.92
C ASN A 210 50.43 10.57 14.87
N CYS A 211 50.30 11.20 16.03
CA CYS A 211 49.98 12.61 16.16
C CYS A 211 51.19 13.30 16.78
N SER A 212 52.11 13.75 15.93
CA SER A 212 53.12 14.74 16.33
C SER A 212 52.64 16.10 15.83
N LEU A 213 52.30 16.95 16.79
CA LEU A 213 52.01 18.38 16.59
C LEU A 213 53.24 19.09 16.02
N CYS A 214 53.05 19.82 14.93
CA CYS A 214 53.86 20.97 14.54
C CYS A 214 52.95 22.20 14.55
#